data_AF-A0A1V4X2J8-F1
#
_entry.id   AF-A0A1V4X2J8-F1
#
_cell.length_a   1.000
_cell.length_b   1.000
_cell.length_c   1.000
_cell.angle_alpha   90.00
_cell.angle_beta   90.00
_cell.angle_gamma   90.00
#
_symmetry.space_group_name_H-M   'P 1'
#
loop_
_entity.id
_entity.type
_entity.pdbx_description
1 polymer ?
#
loop_
_entity_poly.entity_id
_entity_poly.type
_entity_poly.pdbx_seq_one_letter_code
_entity_poly.pdbx_strand_id
1 'polypeptide(L)'
;MTRRHLPAASRHALPVLAFLALVVSCLLPAGCFLVDSIGDIDVRKLEGLMERENKLLVVDNRTALEYASGHIPGAMHIPEEEFHRLASLLPPEKDTPIVFYCRGYG
;
A
#
# COMPACT_ATOMS: atom_id res chain seq x y z
N MET A 1 -35.97 -26.20 49.59
CA MET A 1 -35.83 -25.65 48.21
C MET A 1 -34.98 -24.39 48.28
N THR A 2 -33.70 -24.53 47.98
CA THR A 2 -32.64 -23.53 48.16
C THR A 2 -32.63 -22.50 47.02
N ARG A 3 -33.09 -21.27 47.28
CA ARG A 3 -32.82 -20.12 46.40
C ARG A 3 -31.33 -19.81 46.47
N ARG A 4 -30.57 -20.21 45.45
CA ARG A 4 -29.18 -19.79 45.29
C ARG A 4 -29.16 -18.29 44.99
N HIS A 5 -28.63 -17.54 45.95
CA HIS A 5 -28.29 -16.13 45.82
C HIS A 5 -27.23 -15.99 44.70
N LEU A 6 -27.60 -15.43 43.54
CA LEU A 6 -26.59 -14.85 42.65
C LEU A 6 -26.19 -13.48 43.22
N PRO A 7 -24.90 -13.16 43.31
CA PRO A 7 -24.47 -11.84 43.76
C PRO A 7 -24.84 -10.80 42.71
N ALA A 8 -25.46 -9.72 43.16
CA ALA A 8 -25.70 -8.52 42.37
C ALA A 8 -24.35 -7.92 41.97
N ALA A 9 -23.86 -8.29 40.78
CA ALA A 9 -22.73 -7.60 40.16
C ALA A 9 -23.10 -6.11 40.09
N SER A 10 -22.24 -5.29 40.70
CA SER A 10 -22.51 -3.89 40.97
C SER A 10 -22.93 -3.15 39.69
N ARG A 11 -24.00 -2.36 39.78
CA ARG A 11 -24.60 -1.63 38.64
C ARG A 11 -23.63 -0.67 37.94
N HIS A 12 -22.48 -0.40 38.55
CA HIS A 12 -21.41 0.43 38.01
C HIS A 12 -20.35 -0.35 37.20
N ALA A 13 -20.31 -1.68 37.30
CA ALA A 13 -19.34 -2.49 36.55
C ALA A 13 -19.66 -2.58 35.05
N LEU A 14 -20.95 -2.64 34.69
CA LEU A 14 -21.39 -2.67 33.28
C LEU A 14 -20.99 -1.43 32.45
N PRO A 15 -21.25 -0.18 32.90
CA PRO A 15 -20.86 0.99 32.11
C PRO A 15 -19.34 1.14 32.02
N VAL A 16 -18.59 0.76 33.07
CA VAL A 16 -17.12 0.81 33.07
C VAL A 16 -16.53 -0.21 32.09
N LEU A 17 -17.07 -1.44 32.06
CA LEU A 17 -16.67 -2.47 31.10
C LEU A 17 -17.01 -2.08 29.66
N ALA A 18 -18.17 -1.46 29.43
CA ALA A 18 -18.56 -0.95 28.11
C ALA A 18 -17.67 0.21 27.64
N PHE A 19 -17.29 1.11 28.56
CA PHE A 19 -16.35 2.21 28.26
C PHE A 19 -14.95 1.69 27.95
N LEU A 20 -14.48 0.69 28.70
CA LEU A 20 -13.20 0.03 28.44
C LEU A 20 -13.19 -0.67 27.08
N ALA A 21 -14.29 -1.34 26.70
CA ALA A 21 -14.43 -1.96 25.39
C ALA A 21 -14.45 -0.93 24.24
N LEU A 22 -15.10 0.22 24.43
CA LEU A 22 -15.12 1.32 23.45
C LEU A 22 -13.73 1.95 23.27
N VAL A 23 -13.01 2.16 24.37
CA VAL A 23 -11.64 2.70 24.36
C VAL A 23 -10.67 1.72 23.71
N VAL A 24 -10.79 0.40 23.98
CA VAL A 24 -9.99 -0.65 23.32
C VAL A 24 -10.31 -0.75 21.82
N SER A 25 -11.58 -0.55 21.41
CA SER A 25 -11.96 -0.49 19.98
C SER A 25 -11.41 0.73 19.25
N CYS A 26 -11.16 1.85 19.95
CA CYS A 26 -10.51 3.05 19.40
C CYS A 26 -8.98 2.97 19.41
N LEU A 27 -8.40 2.13 20.29
CA LEU A 27 -6.95 1.96 20.47
C LEU A 27 -6.38 0.76 19.74
N LEU A 28 -7.21 -0.10 19.16
CA LEU A 28 -6.78 -0.99 18.09
C LEU A 28 -6.62 -0.11 16.85
N PRO A 29 -5.38 0.18 16.39
CA PRO A 29 -5.24 0.69 15.04
C PRO A 29 -5.81 -0.41 14.13
N ALA A 30 -7.01 -0.23 13.61
CA ALA A 30 -7.55 -0.96 12.45
C ALA A 30 -6.79 -0.51 11.19
N GLY A 31 -5.48 -0.58 11.30
CA GLY A 31 -4.48 0.09 10.51
C GLY A 31 -3.14 -0.49 10.91
N CYS A 32 -3.04 -1.81 10.95
CA CYS A 32 -1.90 -2.44 10.29
C CYS A 32 -1.97 -2.00 8.82
N PHE A 33 -1.60 -0.74 8.55
CA PHE A 33 -1.03 -0.35 7.28
C PHE A 33 0.29 -1.11 7.22
N LEU A 34 0.20 -2.39 6.86
CA LEU A 34 1.30 -3.09 6.23
C LEU A 34 1.46 -2.38 4.89
N VAL A 35 2.18 -1.25 4.92
CA VAL A 35 2.83 -0.74 3.73
C VAL A 35 3.76 -1.88 3.31
N ASP A 36 3.35 -2.63 2.29
CA ASP A 36 4.22 -3.64 1.72
C ASP A 36 5.37 -2.84 1.09
N SER A 37 6.46 -2.77 1.84
CA SER A 37 7.70 -2.10 1.45
C SER A 37 8.09 -2.61 0.08
N ILE A 38 8.30 -1.67 -0.86
CA ILE A 38 9.03 -1.80 -2.13
C ILE A 38 9.43 -3.26 -2.43
N GLY A 39 8.62 -3.94 -3.24
CA GLY A 39 8.83 -5.34 -3.62
C GLY A 39 9.02 -5.49 -5.14
N ASP A 40 9.73 -6.54 -5.53
CA ASP A 40 9.89 -6.92 -6.93
C ASP A 40 8.62 -7.59 -7.48
N ILE A 41 8.34 -7.36 -8.76
CA ILE A 41 7.27 -8.05 -9.49
C ILE A 41 7.85 -8.73 -10.73
N ASP A 42 7.27 -9.87 -11.10
CA ASP A 42 7.61 -10.53 -12.37
C ASP A 42 6.86 -9.91 -13.56
N VAL A 43 7.31 -10.26 -14.76
CA VAL A 43 6.76 -9.75 -16.03
C VAL A 43 5.28 -10.08 -16.20
N ARG A 44 4.83 -11.30 -15.83
CA ARG A 44 3.43 -11.70 -15.99
C ARG A 44 2.52 -10.92 -15.07
N LYS A 45 3.00 -10.62 -13.86
CA LYS A 45 2.28 -9.75 -12.92
C LYS A 45 2.18 -8.33 -13.46
N LEU A 46 3.26 -7.78 -14.04
CA LEU A 46 3.21 -6.47 -14.68
C LEU A 46 2.23 -6.44 -15.86
N GLU A 47 2.27 -7.43 -16.76
CA GLU A 47 1.31 -7.56 -17.87
C GLU A 47 -0.14 -7.57 -17.35
N GLY A 48 -0.41 -8.39 -16.33
CA GLY A 48 -1.75 -8.46 -15.72
C GLY A 48 -2.18 -7.15 -15.06
N LEU A 49 -1.26 -6.35 -14.52
CA LEU A 49 -1.56 -5.02 -14.00
C LEU A 49 -1.83 -4.03 -15.13
N MET A 50 -1.05 -4.07 -16.21
CA MET A 50 -1.24 -3.20 -17.38
C MET A 50 -2.60 -3.44 -18.07
N GLU A 51 -3.13 -4.66 -18.01
CA GLU A 51 -4.44 -5.01 -18.57
C GLU A 51 -5.62 -4.61 -17.67
N ARG A 52 -5.45 -4.63 -16.35
CA ARG A 52 -6.54 -4.49 -15.37
C ARG A 52 -6.61 -3.10 -14.75
N GLU A 53 -5.47 -2.50 -14.49
CA GLU A 53 -5.37 -1.23 -13.77
C GLU A 53 -5.41 -0.07 -14.76
N ASN A 54 -6.50 0.70 -14.70
CA ASN A 54 -6.61 1.94 -15.49
C ASN A 54 -5.60 3.00 -15.06
N LYS A 55 -5.00 2.87 -13.87
CA LYS A 55 -4.06 3.82 -13.28
C LYS A 55 -2.82 3.07 -12.78
N LEU A 56 -1.89 2.79 -13.69
CA LEU A 56 -0.56 2.24 -13.40
C LEU A 56 0.49 3.16 -14.02
N LEU A 57 1.50 3.56 -13.24
CA LEU A 57 2.65 4.29 -13.77
C LEU A 57 3.83 3.33 -13.93
N VAL A 58 4.27 3.12 -15.17
CA VAL A 58 5.50 2.37 -15.47
C VAL A 58 6.61 3.37 -15.77
N VAL A 59 7.77 3.22 -15.12
CA VAL A 59 8.92 4.12 -15.27
C VAL A 59 10.13 3.33 -15.75
N ASP A 60 10.69 3.74 -16.89
CA ASP A 60 11.97 3.25 -17.40
C ASP A 60 13.09 4.17 -16.92
N ASN A 61 14.01 3.64 -16.11
CA ASN A 61 15.14 4.42 -15.57
C ASN A 61 16.47 4.19 -16.29
N ARG A 62 16.45 3.50 -17.44
CA ARG A 62 17.63 3.26 -18.28
C ARG A 62 18.07 4.53 -19.03
N THR A 63 19.16 4.42 -19.77
CA THR A 63 19.65 5.53 -20.60
C THR A 63 18.67 5.88 -21.72
N ALA A 64 18.75 7.12 -22.23
CA ALA A 64 17.91 7.56 -23.35
C ALA A 64 18.08 6.70 -24.61
N LEU A 65 19.29 6.19 -24.85
CA LEU A 65 19.57 5.31 -25.99
C LEU A 65 18.85 3.97 -25.86
N GLU A 66 18.77 3.42 -24.65
CA GLU A 66 18.07 2.16 -24.38
C GLU A 66 16.56 2.32 -24.44
N TYR A 67 16.03 3.43 -23.95
CA TYR A 67 14.61 3.75 -24.10
C TYR A 67 14.26 3.91 -25.58
N ALA A 68 15.07 4.63 -26.36
CA ALA A 68 14.85 4.86 -27.78
C ALA A 68 14.98 3.59 -28.64
N SER A 69 15.81 2.62 -28.24
CA SER A 69 15.96 1.35 -28.96
C SER A 69 14.78 0.39 -28.73
N GLY A 70 14.01 0.61 -27.66
CA GLY A 70 12.79 -0.11 -27.35
C GLY A 70 12.45 -0.06 -25.85
N HIS A 71 11.19 0.17 -25.54
CA HIS A 71 10.68 0.27 -24.18
C HIS A 71 9.25 -0.28 -24.07
N ILE A 72 8.78 -0.50 -22.84
CA ILE A 72 7.40 -0.94 -22.58
C ILE A 72 6.44 0.17 -23.04
N PRO A 73 5.45 -0.10 -23.92
CA PRO A 73 4.51 0.91 -24.37
C PRO A 73 3.80 1.62 -23.20
N GLY A 74 3.78 2.95 -23.23
CA GLY A 74 3.20 3.77 -22.17
C GLY A 74 4.12 4.02 -20.97
N ALA A 75 5.33 3.44 -20.93
CA ALA A 75 6.31 3.74 -19.90
C ALA A 75 6.85 5.17 -20.02
N MET A 76 6.95 5.87 -18.90
CA MET A 76 7.58 7.18 -18.78
C MET A 76 9.09 7.00 -18.66
N HIS A 77 9.86 7.73 -19.46
CA HIS A 77 11.32 7.72 -19.37
C HIS A 77 11.79 8.74 -18.33
N ILE A 78 12.44 8.24 -17.27
CA ILE A 78 13.10 9.08 -16.25
C ILE A 78 14.42 8.40 -15.89
N PRO A 79 15.55 8.79 -16.51
CA PRO A 79 16.86 8.28 -16.13
C PRO A 79 17.13 8.45 -14.63
N GLU A 80 17.89 7.53 -14.03
CA GLU A 80 18.27 7.60 -12.61
C GLU A 80 18.85 8.97 -12.21
N GLU A 81 19.69 9.56 -13.07
CA GLU A 81 20.30 10.89 -12.89
C GLU A 81 19.26 12.01 -12.72
N GLU A 82 18.04 11.79 -13.23
CA GLU A 82 16.95 12.75 -13.25
C GLU A 82 15.87 12.47 -12.20
N PHE A 83 16.07 11.50 -11.30
CA PHE A 83 15.09 11.15 -10.26
C PHE A 83 14.71 12.32 -9.34
N HIS A 84 15.56 13.35 -9.23
CA HIS A 84 15.21 14.59 -8.54
C HIS A 84 13.96 15.28 -9.13
N ARG A 85 13.66 15.07 -10.42
CA ARG A 85 12.46 15.57 -11.10
C ARG A 85 11.22 14.71 -10.89
N LEU A 86 11.40 13.45 -10.48
CA LEU A 86 10.33 12.47 -10.33
C LEU A 86 9.25 12.95 -9.36
N ALA A 87 9.63 13.62 -8.27
CA ALA A 87 8.70 14.09 -7.24
C ALA A 87 7.57 14.97 -7.81
N SER A 88 7.84 15.76 -8.85
CA SER A 88 6.85 16.61 -9.52
C SER A 88 6.00 15.88 -10.56
N LEU A 89 6.40 14.67 -10.95
CA LEU A 89 5.77 13.84 -11.98
C LEU A 89 4.96 12.68 -11.38
N LEU A 90 5.02 12.48 -10.06
CA LEU A 90 4.29 11.42 -9.39
C LEU A 90 2.77 11.65 -9.46
N PRO A 91 1.96 10.57 -9.57
CA PRO A 91 0.52 10.67 -9.47
C PRO A 91 0.10 11.32 -8.14
N PRO A 92 -0.94 12.17 -8.13
CA PRO A 92 -1.44 12.75 -6.90
C PRO A 92 -2.07 11.71 -5.97
N GLU A 93 -2.65 10.64 -6.51
CA GLU A 93 -3.22 9.54 -5.74
C GLU A 93 -2.13 8.58 -5.24
N LYS A 94 -1.96 8.50 -3.91
CA LYS A 94 -0.91 7.71 -3.24
C LYS A 94 -1.06 6.19 -3.37
N ASP A 95 -2.27 5.73 -3.71
CA ASP A 95 -2.55 4.32 -3.94
C ASP A 95 -2.28 3.89 -5.39
N THR A 96 -1.86 4.82 -6.27
CA THR A 96 -1.50 4.49 -7.65
C THR A 96 -0.24 3.62 -7.64
N PRO A 97 -0.29 2.39 -8.18
CA PRO A 97 0.90 1.57 -8.31
C PRO A 97 1.91 2.22 -9.25
N ILE A 98 3.17 2.22 -8.82
CA ILE A 98 4.31 2.70 -9.60
C ILE A 98 5.30 1.54 -9.73
N VAL A 99 5.64 1.21 -10.96
CA VAL A 99 6.60 0.14 -11.28
C VAL A 99 7.81 0.76 -11.98
N PHE A 100 8.97 0.63 -11.36
CA PHE A 100 10.24 0.98 -11.99
C PHE A 100 10.84 -0.27 -12.63
N TYR A 101 11.42 -0.11 -13.82
CA TYR A 101 12.25 -1.16 -14.42
C TYR A 101 13.55 -0.59 -14.97
N CYS A 102 14.59 -1.41 -14.87
CA CYS A 102 15.93 -1.16 -15.41
C CYS A 102 16.37 -2.36 -16.27
N ARG A 103 17.66 -2.44 -16.64
CA ARG A 103 18.23 -3.66 -17.26
C ARG A 103 18.33 -4.86 -16.30
N GLY A 104 18.12 -4.64 -15.00
CA GLY A 104 18.49 -5.56 -13.93
C GLY A 104 19.97 -5.44 -13.54
N TYR A 105 20.40 -6.24 -12.55
CA TYR A 105 21.81 -6.46 -12.27
C TYR A 105 22.42 -7.28 -13.42
N GLY A 106 23.43 -6.71 -14.08
CA GLY A 106 24.29 -7.43 -15.02
C GLY A 106 25.31 -8.30 -14.30
#